data_AF-A0A667H851-F1
#
_entry.id   AF-A0A667H851-F1
#
_cell.length_a   1.000
_cell.length_b   1.000
_cell.length_c   1.000
_cell.angle_alpha   90.00
_cell.angle_beta   90.00
_cell.angle_gamma   90.00
#
_symmetry.space_group_name_H-M   'P 1'
#
loop_
_entity.id
_entity.type
_entity.pdbx_description
1 polymer ?
#
loop_
_entity_poly.entity_id
_entity_poly.type
_entity_poly.pdbx_seq_one_letter_code
_entity_poly.pdbx_strand_id
1 'polypeptide(L)'
;MGLEKLHPFDAGKWGKVISFLKEEKLLSDGMLVEAREASDEDLLVVHTRRYLNELKWSFAVATITEIPPVIFLPNFLVQRKVLKPLRTQTGGTIMAGKLAMERGWAINVGGGFHHCSSDRGGGFCAYADITLAIKFLFERVEGISRATIVDLDAHQGNGHERDFMGDKRVYIMDVYNRHIYPGDRFAKQAIRRKVELEWGTEDDEYLDKVERNLQKALQEHLPDVVVYNAGTDILEGDRLGGLSISPQVRPCPEGGAGGGVQQGRWAEAAAITAGLPEAAGPRPPARVSLPLPPTGHREAGRTGVSGGPRPPGAHPHGDLGRIPEAHGPHHCRLHP
;
A
#
# COMPACT_ATOMS: atom_id res chain seq x y z
N MET A 1 -4.25 9.73 21.58
CA MET A 1 -4.85 9.16 22.82
C MET A 1 -3.72 8.87 23.81
N GLY A 2 -2.58 9.55 23.68
CA GLY A 2 -1.36 9.27 24.45
C GLY A 2 -0.64 7.99 24.03
N LEU A 3 -1.30 7.03 23.38
CA LEU A 3 -0.72 5.76 22.91
C LEU A 3 0.50 5.98 21.99
N GLU A 4 0.51 7.07 21.23
CA GLU A 4 1.62 7.55 20.42
C GLU A 4 2.94 7.81 21.20
N LYS A 5 2.89 7.93 22.54
CA LYS A 5 4.08 8.07 23.40
C LYS A 5 4.63 6.73 23.91
N LEU A 6 3.86 5.65 23.76
CA LEU A 6 4.18 4.31 24.25
C LEU A 6 4.67 3.38 23.13
N HIS A 7 4.74 3.88 21.90
CA HIS A 7 5.05 3.10 20.72
C HIS A 7 5.94 3.94 19.77
N PRO A 8 6.97 3.35 19.14
CA PRO A 8 7.86 4.10 18.23
C PRO A 8 7.12 4.67 17.01
N PHE A 9 6.01 4.05 16.59
CA PHE A 9 5.19 4.52 15.47
C PHE A 9 4.19 5.63 15.85
N ASP A 10 4.33 6.81 15.26
CA ASP A 10 3.37 7.92 15.36
C ASP A 10 2.24 7.78 14.32
N ALA A 11 1.09 7.25 14.74
CA ALA A 11 -0.09 7.10 13.89
C ALA A 11 -0.69 8.44 13.39
N GLY A 12 -0.27 9.59 13.94
CA GLY A 12 -0.68 10.91 13.50
C GLY A 12 0.27 11.57 12.48
N LYS A 13 1.41 10.94 12.15
CA LYS A 13 2.47 11.58 11.35
C LYS A 13 2.02 11.98 9.94
N TRP A 14 1.15 11.17 9.31
CA TRP A 14 0.65 11.44 7.96
C TRP A 14 -0.10 12.78 7.86
N GLY A 15 -0.91 13.11 8.88
CA GLY A 15 -1.58 14.40 8.95
C GLY A 15 -0.59 15.56 9.05
N LYS A 16 0.51 15.37 9.80
CA LYS A 16 1.58 16.37 9.93
C LYS A 16 2.34 16.55 8.61
N VAL A 17 2.64 15.46 7.90
CA VAL A 17 3.28 15.49 6.56
C VAL A 17 2.42 16.27 5.58
N ILE A 18 1.11 15.98 5.51
CA ILE A 18 0.20 16.70 4.61
C ILE A 18 0.10 18.19 4.98
N SER A 19 0.00 18.53 6.27
CA SER A 19 -0.01 19.94 6.71
C SER A 19 1.29 20.66 6.33
N PHE A 20 2.44 20.03 6.58
CA PHE A 20 3.74 20.59 6.23
C PHE A 20 3.86 20.83 4.71
N LEU A 21 3.47 19.85 3.88
CA LEU A 21 3.52 20.00 2.42
C LEU A 21 2.60 21.10 1.89
N LYS A 22 1.47 21.34 2.56
CA LYS A 22 0.58 22.47 2.25
C LYS A 22 1.19 23.80 2.64
N GLU A 23 1.80 23.89 3.83
CA GLU A 23 2.47 25.09 4.33
C GLU A 23 3.64 25.48 3.40
N GLU A 24 4.42 24.50 2.95
CA GLU A 24 5.52 24.67 1.97
C GLU A 24 5.02 24.89 0.52
N LYS A 25 3.70 24.91 0.30
CA LYS A 25 3.07 25.08 -1.03
C LYS A 25 3.48 24.03 -2.07
N LEU A 26 3.96 22.87 -1.61
CA LEU A 26 4.28 21.71 -2.45
C LEU A 26 3.02 20.86 -2.75
N LEU A 27 1.95 21.06 -1.97
CA LEU A 27 0.69 20.35 -2.10
C LEU A 27 -0.49 21.31 -2.03
N SER A 28 -1.52 21.07 -2.85
CA SER A 28 -2.79 21.81 -2.83
C SER A 28 -3.96 20.85 -2.62
N ASP A 29 -5.11 21.38 -2.19
CA ASP A 29 -6.32 20.55 -1.95
C ASP A 29 -6.80 19.81 -3.20
N GLY A 30 -6.59 20.38 -4.39
CA GLY A 30 -6.95 19.71 -5.65
C GLY A 30 -6.07 18.51 -6.01
N MET A 31 -4.91 18.37 -5.35
CA MET A 31 -4.01 17.21 -5.51
C MET A 31 -4.34 16.08 -4.53
N LEU A 32 -5.19 16.33 -3.54
CA LEU A 32 -5.57 15.35 -2.53
C LEU A 32 -6.78 14.53 -2.99
N VAL A 33 -6.68 13.21 -2.79
CA VAL A 33 -7.80 12.28 -2.98
C VAL A 33 -8.04 11.57 -1.66
N GLU A 34 -9.27 11.62 -1.16
CA GLU A 34 -9.64 10.92 0.06
C GLU A 34 -9.66 9.40 -0.19
N ALA A 35 -8.89 8.66 0.60
CA ALA A 35 -8.82 7.21 0.53
C ALA A 35 -10.13 6.58 1.01
N ARG A 36 -10.53 5.49 0.35
CA ARG A 36 -11.65 4.64 0.77
C ARG A 36 -11.14 3.45 1.56
N GLU A 37 -11.93 3.00 2.54
CA GLU A 37 -11.67 1.76 3.25
C GLU A 37 -11.71 0.57 2.29
N ALA A 38 -10.69 -0.30 2.33
CA ALA A 38 -10.73 -1.56 1.59
C ALA A 38 -11.88 -2.43 2.10
N SER A 39 -12.70 -2.94 1.19
CA SER A 39 -13.80 -3.87 1.52
C SER A 39 -13.26 -5.25 1.92
N ASP A 40 -14.09 -6.09 2.52
CA ASP A 40 -13.69 -7.47 2.82
C ASP A 40 -13.43 -8.26 1.53
N GLU A 41 -14.20 -7.99 0.47
CA GLU A 41 -13.99 -8.55 -0.86
C GLU A 41 -12.66 -8.12 -1.45
N ASP A 42 -12.25 -6.86 -1.27
CA ASP A 42 -10.94 -6.39 -1.69
C ASP A 42 -9.86 -7.16 -0.92
N LEU A 43 -9.92 -7.20 0.42
CA LEU A 43 -8.91 -7.88 1.23
C LEU A 43 -8.78 -9.37 0.89
N LEU A 44 -9.86 -10.04 0.51
CA LEU A 44 -9.86 -11.46 0.12
C LEU A 44 -9.13 -11.77 -1.19
N VAL A 45 -8.73 -10.76 -1.97
CA VAL A 45 -7.85 -10.93 -3.15
C VAL A 45 -6.45 -11.41 -2.74
N VAL A 46 -5.97 -11.01 -1.56
CA VAL A 46 -4.67 -11.41 -1.02
C VAL A 46 -4.81 -12.24 0.24
N HIS A 47 -5.65 -11.81 1.17
CA HIS A 47 -5.67 -12.39 2.50
C HIS A 47 -6.50 -13.66 2.59
N THR A 48 -5.98 -14.62 3.34
CA THR A 48 -6.78 -15.81 3.67
C THR A 48 -7.93 -15.44 4.60
N ARG A 49 -9.09 -16.10 4.41
CA ARG A 49 -10.24 -15.96 5.34
C ARG A 49 -9.85 -16.26 6.79
N ARG A 50 -8.93 -17.21 6.99
CA ARG A 50 -8.39 -17.56 8.31
C ARG A 50 -7.73 -16.34 8.95
N TYR A 51 -6.79 -15.71 8.27
CA TYR A 51 -6.08 -14.55 8.78
C TYR A 51 -7.01 -13.35 9.05
N LEU A 52 -7.94 -13.05 8.13
CA LEU A 52 -8.93 -11.99 8.36
C LEU A 52 -9.83 -12.27 9.59
N ASN A 53 -10.13 -13.55 9.87
CA ASN A 53 -10.84 -13.93 11.09
C ASN A 53 -9.97 -13.81 12.34
N GLU A 54 -8.66 -13.99 12.26
CA GLU A 54 -7.73 -13.77 13.38
C GLU A 54 -7.70 -12.29 13.80
N LEU A 55 -7.74 -11.36 12.84
CA LEU A 55 -7.81 -9.91 13.10
C LEU A 55 -9.08 -9.47 13.86
N LYS A 56 -10.09 -10.33 13.98
CA LYS A 56 -11.26 -10.08 14.84
C LYS A 56 -10.92 -10.15 16.32
N TRP A 57 -9.74 -10.64 16.71
CA TRP A 57 -9.32 -10.77 18.10
C TRP A 57 -8.31 -9.70 18.50
N SER A 58 -8.60 -8.93 19.56
CA SER A 58 -7.70 -7.87 20.05
C SER A 58 -6.29 -8.36 20.36
N PHE A 59 -6.13 -9.63 20.78
CA PHE A 59 -4.82 -10.23 21.03
C PHE A 59 -3.96 -10.32 19.76
N ALA A 60 -4.54 -10.74 18.65
CA ALA A 60 -3.85 -10.80 17.37
C ALA A 60 -3.43 -9.40 16.92
N VAL A 61 -4.35 -8.43 17.01
CA VAL A 61 -4.07 -7.03 16.66
C VAL A 61 -2.95 -6.45 17.53
N ALA A 62 -3.02 -6.62 18.85
CA ALA A 62 -2.00 -6.13 19.77
C ALA A 62 -0.61 -6.71 19.50
N THR A 63 -0.55 -7.99 19.09
CA THR A 63 0.71 -8.66 18.73
C THR A 63 1.27 -8.08 17.43
N ILE A 64 0.43 -7.95 16.39
CA ILE A 64 0.84 -7.40 15.10
C ILE A 64 1.28 -5.94 15.20
N THR A 65 0.55 -5.14 15.97
CA THR A 65 0.87 -3.71 16.16
C THR A 65 1.94 -3.50 17.22
N GLU A 66 2.38 -4.53 17.94
CA GLU A 66 3.29 -4.46 19.09
C GLU A 66 2.88 -3.43 20.15
N ILE A 67 1.58 -3.30 20.40
CA ILE A 67 1.01 -2.42 21.42
C ILE A 67 0.28 -3.29 22.44
N PRO A 68 0.97 -3.86 23.46
CA PRO A 68 0.35 -4.72 24.46
C PRO A 68 -0.91 -4.12 25.12
N PRO A 69 -0.99 -2.80 25.41
CA PRO A 69 -2.20 -2.20 25.96
C PRO A 69 -3.48 -2.37 25.11
N VAL A 70 -3.37 -2.63 23.79
CA VAL A 70 -4.52 -2.87 22.90
C VAL A 70 -5.36 -4.07 23.36
N ILE A 71 -4.75 -5.05 24.04
CA ILE A 71 -5.46 -6.24 24.57
C ILE A 71 -6.57 -5.85 25.54
N PHE A 72 -6.36 -4.79 26.33
CA PHE A 72 -7.31 -4.36 27.36
C PHE A 72 -8.41 -3.43 26.81
N LEU A 73 -8.34 -3.04 25.54
CA LEU A 73 -9.38 -2.23 24.91
C LEU A 73 -10.58 -3.11 24.53
N PRO A 74 -11.81 -2.60 24.74
CA PRO A 74 -13.00 -3.21 24.14
C PRO A 74 -12.80 -3.45 22.64
N ASN A 75 -13.08 -4.67 22.18
CA ASN A 75 -12.78 -5.10 20.81
C ASN A 75 -13.32 -4.14 19.74
N PHE A 76 -14.55 -3.64 19.91
CA PHE A 76 -15.14 -2.68 18.97
C PHE A 76 -14.31 -1.39 18.81
N LEU A 77 -13.57 -0.96 19.84
CA LEU A 77 -12.64 0.15 19.75
C LEU A 77 -11.38 -0.24 18.98
N VAL A 78 -10.85 -1.44 19.20
CA VAL A 78 -9.70 -1.96 18.43
C VAL A 78 -10.04 -2.00 16.94
N GLN A 79 -11.19 -2.57 16.58
CA GLN A 79 -11.66 -2.62 15.19
C GLN A 79 -11.81 -1.21 14.59
N ARG A 80 -12.44 -0.29 15.33
CA ARG A 80 -12.75 1.05 14.81
C ARG A 80 -11.58 2.04 14.83
N LYS A 81 -10.68 1.95 15.80
CA LYS A 81 -9.64 2.95 16.07
C LYS A 81 -8.23 2.48 15.70
N VAL A 82 -8.03 1.17 15.52
CA VAL A 82 -6.74 0.60 15.09
C VAL A 82 -6.86 0.02 13.70
N LEU A 83 -7.73 -0.98 13.50
CA LEU A 83 -7.79 -1.68 12.21
C LEU A 83 -8.43 -0.86 11.09
N LYS A 84 -9.51 -0.12 11.35
CA LYS A 84 -10.18 0.68 10.32
C LYS A 84 -9.27 1.74 9.66
N PRO A 85 -8.44 2.49 10.40
CA PRO A 85 -7.41 3.34 9.80
C PRO A 85 -6.45 2.56 8.87
N LEU A 86 -5.92 1.41 9.33
CA LEU A 86 -5.03 0.56 8.52
C LEU A 86 -5.73 0.03 7.26
N ARG A 87 -7.01 -0.34 7.33
CA ARG A 87 -7.83 -0.72 6.17
C ARG A 87 -8.06 0.44 5.20
N THR A 88 -8.17 1.67 5.71
CA THR A 88 -8.31 2.89 4.91
C THR A 88 -7.00 3.22 4.19
N GLN A 89 -5.87 3.10 4.88
CA GLN A 89 -4.55 3.20 4.27
C GLN A 89 -4.37 2.13 3.18
N THR A 90 -4.80 0.90 3.44
CA THR A 90 -4.76 -0.20 2.45
C THR A 90 -5.56 0.10 1.19
N GLY A 91 -6.81 0.59 1.35
CA GLY A 91 -7.61 1.01 0.20
C GLY A 91 -7.02 2.23 -0.51
N GLY A 92 -6.33 3.12 0.21
CA GLY A 92 -5.51 4.19 -0.34
C GLY A 92 -4.42 3.70 -1.28
N THR A 93 -3.73 2.60 -0.97
CA THR A 93 -2.68 2.03 -1.84
C THR A 93 -3.28 1.47 -3.14
N ILE A 94 -4.44 0.81 -3.08
CA ILE A 94 -5.18 0.38 -4.28
C ILE A 94 -5.58 1.59 -5.13
N MET A 95 -6.09 2.65 -4.50
CA MET A 95 -6.48 3.89 -5.18
C MET A 95 -5.28 4.59 -5.82
N ALA A 96 -4.14 4.66 -5.13
CA ALA A 96 -2.91 5.18 -5.68
C ALA A 96 -2.48 4.40 -6.92
N GLY A 97 -2.57 3.07 -6.90
CA GLY A 97 -2.26 2.25 -8.07
C GLY A 97 -3.12 2.62 -9.29
N LYS A 98 -4.43 2.78 -9.09
CA LYS A 98 -5.35 3.21 -10.17
C LYS A 98 -5.05 4.61 -10.67
N LEU A 99 -4.84 5.56 -9.74
CA LEU A 99 -4.53 6.95 -10.07
C LEU A 99 -3.19 7.07 -10.81
N ALA A 100 -2.19 6.26 -10.45
CA ALA A 100 -0.92 6.21 -11.16
C ALA A 100 -1.12 5.81 -12.63
N MET A 101 -2.05 4.89 -12.92
CA MET A 101 -2.32 4.53 -14.30
C MET A 101 -3.01 5.63 -15.10
N GLU A 102 -3.82 6.45 -14.45
CA GLU A 102 -4.51 7.58 -15.09
C GLU A 102 -3.63 8.82 -15.20
N ARG A 103 -2.74 9.06 -14.24
CA ARG A 103 -2.02 10.33 -14.04
C ARG A 103 -0.50 10.21 -14.15
N GLY A 104 0.03 9.02 -14.34
CA GLY A 104 1.46 8.70 -14.37
C GLY A 104 2.04 8.32 -13.00
N TRP A 105 1.60 8.95 -11.91
CA TRP A 105 2.03 8.59 -10.56
C TRP A 105 0.99 8.98 -9.51
N ALA A 106 1.07 8.33 -8.35
CA ALA A 106 0.30 8.70 -7.17
C ALA A 106 1.04 8.27 -5.90
N ILE A 107 0.74 8.96 -4.80
CA ILE A 107 1.32 8.70 -3.49
C ILE A 107 0.22 8.33 -2.51
N ASN A 108 0.42 7.23 -1.78
CA ASN A 108 -0.30 6.98 -0.54
C ASN A 108 0.67 7.17 0.64
N VAL A 109 0.54 8.32 1.32
CA VAL A 109 1.39 8.67 2.47
C VAL A 109 1.22 7.68 3.62
N GLY A 110 0.05 7.06 3.76
CA GLY A 110 -0.21 6.15 4.88
C GLY A 110 0.01 4.66 4.59
N GLY A 111 0.40 4.28 3.36
CA GLY A 111 0.59 2.88 2.97
C GLY A 111 2.00 2.35 3.27
N GLY A 112 2.39 1.29 2.56
CA GLY A 112 3.75 0.74 2.64
C GLY A 112 3.89 -0.37 3.67
N PHE A 113 2.84 -1.16 3.90
CA PHE A 113 2.80 -2.20 4.93
C PHE A 113 3.55 -3.46 4.51
N HIS A 114 4.86 -3.33 4.33
CA HIS A 114 5.72 -4.33 3.71
C HIS A 114 5.98 -5.59 4.56
N HIS A 115 5.62 -5.60 5.85
CA HIS A 115 5.78 -6.76 6.74
C HIS A 115 4.57 -7.70 6.76
N CYS A 116 3.42 -7.27 6.23
CA CYS A 116 2.25 -8.12 6.16
C CYS A 116 2.26 -8.96 4.88
N SER A 117 1.99 -10.25 5.04
CA SER A 117 1.75 -11.21 3.95
C SER A 117 0.30 -11.67 3.95
N SER A 118 -0.10 -12.42 2.93
CA SER A 118 -1.44 -12.99 2.73
C SER A 118 -2.04 -13.69 3.95
N ASP A 119 -1.23 -14.32 4.81
CA ASP A 119 -1.74 -15.06 5.96
C ASP A 119 -1.11 -14.67 7.31
N ARG A 120 -0.33 -13.59 7.36
CA ARG A 120 0.36 -13.13 8.57
C ARG A 120 0.64 -11.64 8.56
N GLY A 121 0.33 -10.96 9.66
CA GLY A 121 0.79 -9.60 9.97
C GLY A 121 2.01 -9.60 10.90
N GLY A 122 2.70 -8.48 10.98
CA GLY A 122 3.88 -8.27 11.82
C GLY A 122 4.51 -6.90 11.55
N GLY A 123 5.43 -6.45 12.39
CA GLY A 123 6.13 -5.17 12.20
C GLY A 123 5.17 -4.00 11.96
N PHE A 124 4.12 -3.90 12.79
CA PHE A 124 3.06 -2.89 12.70
C PHE A 124 2.12 -3.00 11.48
N CYS A 125 2.34 -3.97 10.60
CA CYS A 125 1.60 -4.17 9.36
C CYS A 125 0.51 -5.23 9.52
N ALA A 126 -0.76 -4.81 9.48
CA ALA A 126 -1.91 -5.71 9.60
C ALA A 126 -2.51 -6.17 8.26
N TYR A 127 -2.27 -5.43 7.18
CA TYR A 127 -2.80 -5.72 5.85
C TYR A 127 -1.69 -5.57 4.82
N ALA A 128 -1.64 -6.47 3.83
CA ALA A 128 -0.62 -6.55 2.80
C ALA A 128 -0.96 -5.62 1.63
N ASP A 129 -0.93 -4.31 1.87
CA ASP A 129 -1.42 -3.30 0.93
C ASP A 129 -0.64 -3.24 -0.38
N ILE A 130 0.69 -3.42 -0.34
CA ILE A 130 1.55 -3.50 -1.53
C ILE A 130 1.16 -4.71 -2.39
N THR A 131 1.11 -5.91 -1.79
CA THR A 131 0.69 -7.14 -2.49
C THR A 131 -0.69 -6.96 -3.09
N LEU A 132 -1.61 -6.36 -2.32
CA LEU A 132 -2.97 -6.16 -2.73
C LEU A 132 -3.08 -5.24 -3.94
N ALA A 133 -2.41 -4.09 -3.90
CA ALA A 133 -2.40 -3.15 -5.01
C ALA A 133 -1.85 -3.79 -6.29
N ILE A 134 -0.75 -4.55 -6.22
CA ILE A 134 -0.16 -5.23 -7.39
C ILE A 134 -1.12 -6.29 -7.96
N LYS A 135 -1.71 -7.15 -7.12
CA LYS A 135 -2.70 -8.14 -7.59
C LYS A 135 -3.92 -7.47 -8.22
N PHE A 136 -4.41 -6.39 -7.62
CA PHE A 136 -5.51 -5.60 -8.19
C PHE A 136 -5.17 -5.05 -9.57
N LEU A 137 -3.96 -4.53 -9.77
CA LEU A 137 -3.52 -4.03 -11.06
C LEU A 137 -3.42 -5.16 -12.10
N PHE A 138 -2.83 -6.31 -11.74
CA PHE A 138 -2.73 -7.46 -12.64
C PHE A 138 -4.09 -8.03 -13.05
N GLU A 139 -5.08 -8.03 -12.16
CA GLU A 139 -6.39 -8.60 -12.45
C GLU A 139 -7.33 -7.64 -13.16
N ARG A 140 -7.23 -6.33 -12.88
CA ARG A 140 -8.27 -5.36 -13.23
C ARG A 140 -7.81 -4.25 -14.18
N VAL A 141 -6.52 -4.17 -14.51
CA VAL A 141 -6.00 -3.17 -15.43
C VAL A 141 -5.36 -3.87 -16.63
N GLU A 142 -5.96 -3.64 -17.80
CA GLU A 142 -5.45 -4.20 -19.05
C GLU A 142 -4.04 -3.67 -19.36
N GLY A 143 -3.16 -4.57 -19.79
CA GLY A 143 -1.78 -4.24 -20.15
C GLY A 143 -0.79 -4.21 -18.99
N ILE A 144 -1.22 -4.40 -17.73
CA ILE A 144 -0.33 -4.51 -16.58
C ILE A 144 -0.10 -5.99 -16.26
N SER A 145 1.13 -6.44 -16.43
CA SER A 145 1.52 -7.84 -16.27
C SER A 145 2.84 -8.03 -15.52
N ARG A 146 3.61 -6.95 -15.35
CA ARG A 146 4.91 -6.93 -14.70
C ARG A 146 5.01 -5.75 -13.74
N ALA A 147 5.45 -6.01 -12.52
CA ALA A 147 5.65 -5.00 -11.49
C ALA A 147 7.05 -5.07 -10.92
N THR A 148 7.66 -3.92 -10.66
CA THR A 148 8.89 -3.85 -9.86
C THR A 148 8.56 -3.20 -8.51
N ILE A 149 8.90 -3.88 -7.42
CA ILE A 149 8.91 -3.33 -6.07
C ILE A 149 10.34 -2.83 -5.81
N VAL A 150 10.44 -1.55 -5.46
CA VAL A 150 11.66 -0.92 -4.94
C VAL A 150 11.37 -0.58 -3.49
N ASP A 151 11.85 -1.42 -2.58
CA ASP A 151 11.72 -1.19 -1.14
C ASP A 151 13.01 -0.55 -0.61
N LEU A 152 12.86 0.66 -0.07
CA LEU A 152 13.93 1.45 0.53
C LEU A 152 13.70 1.69 2.03
N ASP A 153 12.83 0.90 2.66
CA ASP A 153 12.73 0.84 4.12
C ASP A 153 13.99 0.21 4.74
N ALA A 154 14.38 0.63 5.94
CA ALA A 154 15.56 0.07 6.60
C ALA A 154 15.39 -1.43 6.90
N HIS A 155 14.16 -1.91 7.04
CA HIS A 155 13.83 -3.30 7.30
C HIS A 155 13.54 -4.05 5.98
N GLN A 156 13.86 -5.34 5.98
CA GLN A 156 13.50 -6.23 4.86
C GLN A 156 11.97 -6.32 4.71
N GLY A 157 11.46 -6.13 3.49
CA GLY A 157 10.05 -6.18 3.11
C GLY A 157 9.45 -7.60 3.02
N ASN A 158 9.65 -8.40 4.06
CA ASN A 158 9.37 -9.84 4.06
C ASN A 158 7.91 -10.23 3.74
N GLY A 159 6.94 -9.34 3.92
CA GLY A 159 5.52 -9.59 3.63
C GLY A 159 5.28 -9.79 2.14
N HIS A 160 5.62 -8.80 1.31
CA HIS A 160 5.43 -8.89 -0.14
C HIS A 160 6.42 -9.88 -0.79
N GLU A 161 7.61 -10.07 -0.21
CA GLU A 161 8.53 -11.13 -0.62
C GLU A 161 7.92 -12.53 -0.50
N ARG A 162 7.25 -12.82 0.62
CA ARG A 162 6.56 -14.11 0.81
C ARG A 162 5.45 -14.29 -0.20
N ASP A 163 4.65 -13.26 -0.42
CA ASP A 163 3.48 -13.33 -1.28
C ASP A 163 3.83 -13.49 -2.77
N PHE A 164 4.97 -12.94 -3.21
CA PHE A 164 5.45 -13.04 -4.59
C PHE A 164 6.57 -14.06 -4.79
N MET A 165 6.82 -14.93 -3.81
CA MET A 165 7.80 -16.01 -3.92
C MET A 165 7.56 -16.84 -5.19
N GLY A 166 8.53 -16.82 -6.10
CA GLY A 166 8.49 -17.55 -7.37
C GLY A 166 7.64 -16.93 -8.48
N ASP A 167 6.94 -15.81 -8.25
CA ASP A 167 6.18 -15.10 -9.29
C ASP A 167 7.11 -14.23 -10.15
N LYS A 168 7.44 -14.71 -11.34
CA LYS A 168 8.35 -14.02 -12.28
C LYS A 168 7.80 -12.69 -12.83
N ARG A 169 6.52 -12.41 -12.62
CA ARG A 169 5.90 -11.13 -12.97
C ARG A 169 6.29 -10.00 -12.03
N VAL A 170 6.77 -10.32 -10.83
CA VAL A 170 7.17 -9.33 -9.83
C VAL A 170 8.68 -9.38 -9.63
N TYR A 171 9.34 -8.23 -9.82
CA TYR A 171 10.74 -8.04 -9.48
C TYR A 171 10.83 -7.31 -8.16
N ILE A 172 11.58 -7.87 -7.21
CA ILE A 172 11.80 -7.23 -5.90
C ILE A 172 13.25 -6.78 -5.82
N MET A 173 13.42 -5.47 -5.69
CA MET A 173 14.64 -4.84 -5.20
C MET A 173 14.38 -4.37 -3.78
N ASP A 174 15.19 -4.84 -2.85
CA ASP A 174 15.09 -4.48 -1.44
C ASP A 174 16.46 -4.01 -0.93
N VAL A 175 16.48 -2.83 -0.31
CA VAL A 175 17.66 -2.12 0.20
C VAL A 175 17.50 -1.90 1.69
N TYR A 176 18.06 -2.80 2.49
CA TYR A 176 17.76 -2.88 3.92
C TYR A 176 19.00 -3.13 4.77
N ASN A 177 18.94 -2.74 6.04
CA ASN A 177 19.92 -3.11 7.05
C ASN A 177 19.75 -4.60 7.42
N ARG A 178 20.74 -5.42 7.09
CA ARG A 178 20.62 -6.88 7.27
C ARG A 178 20.67 -7.37 8.72
N HIS A 179 20.96 -6.48 9.66
CA HIS A 179 21.15 -6.81 11.07
C HIS A 179 19.90 -6.59 11.93
N ILE A 180 18.83 -6.03 11.36
CA ILE A 180 17.58 -5.74 12.07
C ILE A 180 16.44 -6.68 11.70
N TYR A 181 15.31 -6.53 12.37
CA TYR A 181 14.07 -7.24 12.06
C TYR A 181 13.79 -7.16 10.53
N PRO A 182 13.27 -8.22 9.89
CA PRO A 182 12.75 -9.48 10.42
C PRO A 182 13.72 -10.66 10.38
N GLY A 183 14.86 -10.57 9.69
CA GLY A 183 15.80 -11.68 9.51
C GLY A 183 15.20 -12.89 8.76
N ASP A 184 14.23 -12.66 7.87
CA ASP A 184 13.44 -13.70 7.23
C ASP A 184 14.17 -14.34 6.04
N ARG A 185 14.98 -15.36 6.33
CA ARG A 185 15.81 -16.06 5.32
C ARG A 185 14.99 -16.77 4.23
N PHE A 186 13.75 -17.14 4.52
CA PHE A 186 12.89 -17.77 3.52
C PHE A 186 12.38 -16.71 2.55
N ALA A 187 11.77 -15.64 3.06
CA ALA A 187 11.27 -14.53 2.25
C ALA A 187 12.37 -13.92 1.37
N LYS A 188 13.58 -13.78 1.92
CA LYS A 188 14.77 -13.26 1.24
C LYS A 188 15.10 -13.96 -0.09
N GLN A 189 14.62 -15.19 -0.32
CA GLN A 189 14.82 -15.91 -1.58
C GLN A 189 14.03 -15.31 -2.75
N ALA A 190 12.95 -14.57 -2.48
CA ALA A 190 12.15 -13.88 -3.50
C ALA A 190 12.83 -12.61 -4.03
N ILE A 191 13.74 -12.02 -3.23
CA ILE A 191 14.41 -10.78 -3.59
C ILE A 191 15.39 -11.04 -4.74
N ARG A 192 15.08 -10.49 -5.91
CA ARG A 192 15.92 -10.63 -7.10
C ARG A 192 17.13 -9.69 -7.05
N ARG A 193 16.96 -8.50 -6.47
CA ARG A 193 18.06 -7.59 -6.16
C ARG A 193 18.14 -7.28 -4.67
N LYS A 194 19.00 -8.02 -3.98
CA LYS A 194 19.28 -7.83 -2.55
C LYS A 194 20.41 -6.84 -2.37
N VAL A 195 20.14 -5.72 -1.73
CA VAL A 195 21.15 -4.73 -1.37
C VAL A 195 21.22 -4.65 0.15
N GLU A 196 22.14 -5.43 0.73
CA GLU A 196 22.29 -5.48 2.18
C GLU A 196 23.24 -4.37 2.66
N LEU A 197 22.75 -3.57 3.60
CA LEU A 197 23.47 -2.46 4.22
C LEU A 197 24.03 -2.88 5.58
N GLU A 198 25.12 -2.21 5.98
CA GLU A 198 25.69 -2.33 7.32
C GLU A 198 25.11 -1.25 8.24
N TRP A 199 25.24 -1.46 9.56
CA TRP A 199 24.99 -0.43 10.55
C TRP A 199 25.73 0.86 10.22
N GLY A 200 25.04 1.99 10.37
CA GLY A 200 25.63 3.32 10.16
C GLY A 200 26.05 3.61 8.72
N THR A 201 25.48 2.91 7.73
CA THR A 201 25.67 3.30 6.31
C THR A 201 25.27 4.76 6.14
N GLU A 202 26.15 5.55 5.52
CA GLU A 202 25.99 7.00 5.31
C GLU A 202 25.52 7.32 3.87
N ASP A 203 25.20 8.60 3.63
CA ASP A 203 24.59 9.12 2.39
C ASP A 203 25.25 8.62 1.09
N ASP A 204 26.56 8.80 0.94
CA ASP A 204 27.26 8.54 -0.32
C ASP A 204 27.24 7.04 -0.68
N GLU A 205 27.47 6.17 0.31
CA GLU A 205 27.40 4.71 0.13
C GLU A 205 25.98 4.27 -0.20
N TYR A 206 24.99 4.81 0.52
CA TYR A 206 23.59 4.47 0.33
C TYR A 206 23.11 4.86 -1.07
N LEU A 207 23.34 6.11 -1.48
CA LEU A 207 22.90 6.61 -2.79
C LEU A 207 23.59 5.88 -3.95
N ASP A 208 24.90 5.62 -3.86
CA ASP A 208 25.63 4.85 -4.87
C ASP A 208 25.11 3.39 -4.97
N LYS A 209 24.75 2.78 -3.85
CA LYS A 209 24.12 1.45 -3.85
C LYS A 209 22.72 1.49 -4.45
N VAL A 210 21.87 2.44 -4.06
CA VAL A 210 20.51 2.56 -4.59
C VAL A 210 20.54 2.81 -6.10
N GLU A 211 21.29 3.80 -6.57
CA GLU A 211 21.33 4.19 -7.98
C GLU A 211 21.78 3.03 -8.88
N ARG A 212 22.93 2.43 -8.59
CA ARG A 212 23.47 1.34 -9.42
C ARG A 212 22.57 0.12 -9.45
N ASN A 213 21.92 -0.21 -8.33
CA ASN A 213 21.06 -1.39 -8.25
C ASN A 213 19.70 -1.14 -8.88
N LEU A 214 19.16 0.08 -8.78
CA LEU A 214 17.93 0.48 -9.44
C LEU A 214 18.09 0.44 -10.97
N GLN A 215 19.17 1.02 -11.50
CA GLN A 215 19.47 0.96 -12.94
C GLN A 215 19.51 -0.49 -13.44
N LYS A 216 20.20 -1.38 -12.72
CA LYS A 216 20.26 -2.80 -13.10
C LYS A 216 18.91 -3.51 -12.94
N ALA A 217 18.13 -3.20 -11.91
CA ALA A 217 16.81 -3.79 -11.70
C ALA A 217 15.88 -3.50 -12.91
N LEU A 218 15.88 -2.26 -13.37
CA LEU A 218 15.08 -1.80 -14.51
C LEU A 218 15.55 -2.40 -15.85
N GLN A 219 16.85 -2.67 -15.99
CA GLN A 219 17.40 -3.37 -17.16
C GLN A 219 17.06 -4.87 -17.16
N GLU A 220 17.04 -5.50 -15.99
CA GLU A 220 16.78 -6.93 -15.83
C GLU A 220 15.29 -7.31 -15.88
N HIS A 221 14.42 -6.34 -15.63
CA HIS A 221 12.98 -6.50 -15.64
C HIS A 221 12.34 -5.17 -15.99
N LEU A 222 11.86 -5.08 -17.23
CA LEU A 222 11.13 -3.92 -17.72
C LEU A 222 9.70 -3.94 -17.14
N PRO A 223 9.38 -3.11 -16.13
CA PRO A 223 8.11 -3.17 -15.46
C PRO A 223 7.04 -2.37 -16.20
N ASP A 224 5.78 -2.78 -16.05
CA ASP A 224 4.64 -1.97 -16.48
C ASP A 224 4.24 -0.98 -15.37
N VAL A 225 4.53 -1.31 -14.10
CA VAL A 225 4.35 -0.46 -12.92
C VAL A 225 5.48 -0.62 -11.92
N VAL A 226 5.87 0.47 -11.25
CA VAL A 226 6.84 0.45 -10.14
C VAL A 226 6.14 0.85 -8.85
N VAL A 227 6.27 0.02 -7.82
CA VAL A 227 5.89 0.36 -6.45
C VAL A 227 7.15 0.75 -5.70
N TYR A 228 7.21 1.99 -5.26
CA TYR A 228 8.31 2.57 -4.49
C TYR A 228 7.87 2.72 -3.03
N ASN A 229 8.45 1.92 -2.14
CA ASN A 229 8.22 2.00 -0.69
C ASN A 229 9.32 2.85 -0.06
N ALA A 230 8.97 4.07 0.39
CA ALA A 230 9.91 5.03 0.96
C ALA A 230 9.86 5.03 2.49
N GLY A 231 10.38 3.99 3.12
CA GLY A 231 10.55 3.95 4.58
C GLY A 231 11.46 5.08 5.06
N THR A 232 11.11 5.70 6.19
CA THR A 232 11.86 6.84 6.75
C THR A 232 12.76 6.47 7.92
N ASP A 233 12.76 5.21 8.32
CA ASP A 233 13.61 4.67 9.38
C ASP A 233 15.08 4.49 8.96
N ILE A 234 15.41 4.75 7.68
CA ILE A 234 16.79 4.86 7.22
C ILE A 234 17.52 6.12 7.75
N LEU A 235 16.77 7.09 8.28
CA LEU A 235 17.33 8.38 8.64
C LEU A 235 18.19 8.31 9.91
N GLU A 236 19.24 9.15 9.95
CA GLU A 236 20.06 9.33 11.14
C GLU A 236 19.20 9.70 12.36
N GLY A 237 19.38 8.97 13.45
CA GLY A 237 18.65 9.18 14.70
C GLY A 237 17.32 8.41 14.78
N ASP A 238 16.93 7.67 13.74
CA ASP A 238 15.87 6.67 13.87
C ASP A 238 16.26 5.58 14.89
N ARG A 239 15.28 5.10 15.65
CA ARG A 239 15.52 4.17 16.77
C ARG A 239 15.58 2.71 16.36
N LEU A 240 15.13 2.36 15.16
CA LEU A 240 14.95 0.99 14.69
C LEU A 240 15.81 0.68 13.47
N GLY A 241 15.93 1.59 12.50
CA GLY A 241 16.60 1.31 11.23
C GLY A 241 18.14 1.28 11.30
N GLY A 242 18.75 2.08 12.18
CA GLY A 242 20.20 2.04 12.45
C GLY A 242 21.11 2.33 11.27
N LEU A 243 20.63 3.13 10.32
CA LEU A 243 21.43 3.75 9.28
C LEU A 243 21.72 5.21 9.66
N SER A 244 22.58 5.88 8.87
CA SER A 244 23.06 7.24 9.14
C SER A 244 22.82 8.14 7.94
N ILE A 245 21.61 8.08 7.38
CA ILE A 245 21.23 8.86 6.19
C ILE A 245 20.69 10.22 6.61
N SER A 246 21.21 11.29 6.02
CA SER A 246 20.74 12.64 6.29
C SER A 246 19.41 12.90 5.56
N PRO A 247 18.53 13.75 6.10
CA PRO A 247 17.30 14.14 5.42
C PRO A 247 17.54 15.04 4.19
N GLN A 248 18.79 15.45 3.95
CA GLN A 248 19.18 16.39 2.91
C GLN A 248 19.98 15.64 1.84
N VAL A 249 19.34 15.28 0.74
CA VAL A 249 20.07 14.81 -0.43
C VAL A 249 20.87 15.99 -0.98
N ARG A 250 22.21 15.92 -0.89
CA ARG A 250 23.07 16.85 -1.62
C ARG A 250 22.79 16.65 -3.11
N PRO A 251 22.58 17.72 -3.89
CA PRO A 251 22.51 17.56 -5.34
C PRO A 251 23.79 16.89 -5.82
N CYS A 252 23.62 15.89 -6.70
CA CYS A 252 24.72 15.26 -7.40
C CYS A 252 25.58 16.38 -8.05
N PRO A 253 26.91 16.41 -7.91
CA PRO A 253 27.71 17.46 -8.52
C PRO A 253 27.43 17.46 -10.03
N GLU A 254 26.93 18.60 -10.53
CA GLU A 254 26.59 18.75 -11.94
C GLU A 254 27.82 18.46 -12.81
N GLY A 255 27.85 17.28 -13.42
CA GLY A 255 28.67 17.02 -14.59
C GLY A 255 28.09 17.77 -15.78
N GLY A 256 28.46 19.05 -15.92
CA GLY A 256 28.43 19.78 -17.21
C GLY A 256 27.06 20.20 -17.76
N ALA A 257 26.80 21.50 -17.64
CA ALA A 257 25.94 22.33 -18.50
C ALA A 257 24.42 22.04 -18.53
N GLY A 258 23.69 22.81 -17.71
CA GLY A 258 22.49 23.53 -18.17
C GLY A 258 21.14 22.87 -17.90
N GLY A 259 20.56 23.15 -16.73
CA GLY A 259 19.13 22.96 -16.48
C GLY A 259 18.82 22.89 -14.99
N GLY A 260 18.24 23.96 -14.43
CA GLY A 260 18.02 24.10 -12.99
C GLY A 260 17.25 22.93 -12.38
N VAL A 261 17.86 22.30 -11.38
CA VAL A 261 17.24 21.24 -10.56
C VAL A 261 16.49 21.88 -9.39
N GLN A 262 15.19 21.62 -9.33
CA GLN A 262 14.33 21.98 -8.20
C GLN A 262 14.67 21.12 -6.98
N GLN A 263 14.80 21.75 -5.81
CA GLN A 263 14.99 21.08 -4.52
C GLN A 263 13.82 20.14 -4.23
N GLY A 264 14.05 18.83 -4.29
CA GLY A 264 13.12 17.82 -3.81
C GLY A 264 13.53 17.35 -2.43
N ARG A 265 12.83 17.78 -1.38
CA ARG A 265 12.86 17.13 -0.07
C ARG A 265 11.87 15.97 -0.11
N TRP A 266 12.32 14.76 0.17
CA TRP A 266 11.44 13.58 0.17
C TRP A 266 10.40 13.70 1.29
N ALA A 267 9.14 13.58 0.92
CA ALA A 267 8.04 13.38 1.85
C ALA A 267 7.67 11.91 1.89
N GLU A 268 7.35 11.41 3.08
CA GLU A 268 7.00 10.02 3.38
C GLU A 268 5.88 9.52 2.46
N ALA A 269 6.11 8.41 1.75
CA ALA A 269 5.20 7.94 0.71
C ALA A 269 5.48 6.51 0.24
N ALA A 270 4.45 5.67 0.18
CA ALA A 270 4.41 4.65 -0.86
C ALA A 270 4.03 5.35 -2.18
N ALA A 271 4.97 5.51 -3.10
CA ALA A 271 4.70 6.07 -4.42
C ALA A 271 4.50 4.92 -5.40
N ILE A 272 3.37 4.91 -6.10
CA ILE A 272 3.20 4.04 -7.25
C ILE A 272 3.45 4.89 -8.48
N THR A 273 4.47 4.54 -9.25
CA THR A 273 4.82 5.21 -10.51
C THR A 273 4.51 4.27 -11.66
N ALA A 274 3.81 4.79 -12.66
CA ALA A 274 3.47 4.08 -13.88
C ALA A 274 4.34 4.62 -15.03
N GLY A 275 5.23 3.77 -15.55
CA GLY A 275 6.10 4.07 -16.68
C GLY A 275 7.40 4.80 -16.32
N LEU A 276 8.52 4.31 -16.87
CA LEU A 276 9.78 5.05 -17.02
C LEU A 276 10.03 5.32 -18.51
N PRO A 277 10.69 6.44 -18.88
CA PRO A 277 10.81 6.85 -20.27
C PRO A 277 11.97 6.15 -20.97
N GLU A 278 11.74 5.64 -22.18
CA GLU A 278 12.35 6.17 -23.43
C GLU A 278 11.96 5.33 -24.67
N ALA A 279 11.76 6.03 -25.79
CA ALA A 279 11.72 5.54 -27.17
C ALA A 279 10.63 4.51 -27.58
N ALA A 280 9.36 4.80 -27.33
CA ALA A 280 8.28 4.33 -28.20
C ALA A 280 7.16 5.36 -28.22
N GLY A 281 6.65 5.69 -29.41
CA GLY A 281 5.63 6.72 -29.62
C GLY A 281 4.35 6.55 -28.77
N PRO A 282 3.46 7.55 -28.76
CA PRO A 282 2.34 7.62 -27.82
C PRO A 282 1.50 6.34 -27.88
N ARG A 283 1.54 5.54 -26.81
CA ARG A 283 0.55 4.49 -26.59
C ARG A 283 -0.75 5.16 -26.15
N PRO A 284 -1.91 4.79 -26.72
CA PRO A 284 -3.18 5.32 -26.25
C PRO A 284 -3.38 4.94 -24.77
N PRO A 285 -4.02 5.80 -23.96
CA PRO A 285 -4.32 5.47 -22.57
C PRO A 285 -5.14 4.18 -22.52
N ALA A 286 -4.76 3.26 -21.64
CA ALA A 286 -5.57 2.10 -21.33
C ALA A 286 -6.97 2.59 -20.91
N ARG A 287 -8.02 2.09 -21.58
CA ARG A 287 -9.40 2.48 -21.26
C ARG A 287 -9.80 1.86 -19.93
N VAL A 288 -9.55 2.56 -18.83
CA VAL A 288 -10.11 2.22 -17.53
C VAL A 288 -11.61 2.51 -17.55
N SER A 289 -12.43 1.46 -17.59
CA SER A 289 -13.89 1.57 -17.49
C SER A 289 -14.33 1.16 -16.09
N LEU A 290 -14.10 2.03 -15.10
CA LEU A 290 -14.63 1.87 -13.75
C LEU A 290 -15.14 3.23 -13.25
N PRO A 291 -16.29 3.28 -12.54
CA PRO A 291 -16.88 4.54 -12.11
C PRO A 291 -15.97 5.25 -11.10
N LEU A 292 -15.49 6.44 -11.49
CA LEU A 292 -14.82 7.38 -10.59
C LEU A 292 -15.82 7.92 -9.54
N PRO A 293 -15.35 8.33 -8.35
CA PRO A 293 -16.20 9.06 -7.40
C PRO A 293 -16.72 10.37 -8.02
N PRO A 294 -17.98 10.77 -7.76
CA PRO A 294 -18.39 12.14 -8.04
C PRO A 294 -17.56 13.11 -7.19
N THR A 295 -17.03 14.16 -7.82
CA THR A 295 -16.42 15.30 -7.14
C THR A 295 -17.51 16.01 -6.34
N GLY A 296 -17.50 15.83 -5.02
CA GLY A 296 -18.50 16.41 -4.12
C GLY A 296 -18.28 17.90 -3.90
N HIS A 297 -18.80 18.74 -4.79
CA HIS A 297 -19.14 20.12 -4.42
C HIS A 297 -20.48 20.09 -3.68
N ARG A 298 -20.45 20.22 -2.35
CA ARG A 298 -21.66 20.53 -1.56
C ARG A 298 -21.94 22.02 -1.66
N GLU A 299 -22.87 22.41 -2.51
CA GLU A 299 -23.58 23.67 -2.35
C GLU A 299 -24.56 23.56 -1.17
N ALA A 300 -24.46 24.53 -0.27
CA ALA A 300 -25.36 24.68 0.86
C ALA A 300 -26.69 25.30 0.39
N GLY A 301 -27.74 24.48 0.30
CA GLY A 301 -29.12 24.92 0.07
C GLY A 301 -29.97 24.70 1.33
N ARG A 302 -30.33 25.80 2.00
CA ARG A 302 -31.34 25.83 3.07
C ARG A 302 -32.75 25.81 2.47
N THR A 303 -33.61 24.93 2.97
CA THR A 303 -35.07 25.06 3.22
C THR A 303 -35.48 23.71 3.89
N GLY A 304 -36.41 23.55 4.81
CA GLY A 304 -37.51 24.34 5.34
C GLY A 304 -38.59 23.34 5.80
N VAL A 305 -38.67 23.11 7.12
CA VAL A 305 -39.82 22.72 7.98
C VAL A 305 -41.02 21.97 7.35
N SER A 306 -41.35 20.77 7.87
CA SER A 306 -42.61 20.44 8.62
C SER A 306 -43.03 18.95 8.54
N GLY A 307 -43.52 18.41 9.67
CA GLY A 307 -44.75 17.60 9.65
C GLY A 307 -44.71 16.08 9.95
N GLY A 308 -44.69 15.70 11.23
CA GLY A 308 -45.69 14.76 11.80
C GLY A 308 -45.45 13.22 11.77
N PRO A 309 -45.78 12.45 12.83
CA PRO A 309 -45.44 11.02 12.99
C PRO A 309 -46.62 10.03 12.99
N ARG A 310 -46.39 8.75 12.60
CA ARG A 310 -46.65 7.48 13.35
C ARG A 310 -46.79 6.21 12.45
N PRO A 311 -46.44 5.00 12.96
CA PRO A 311 -46.55 3.67 12.30
C PRO A 311 -47.73 2.85 12.90
N PRO A 312 -47.81 1.47 12.93
CA PRO A 312 -47.23 0.35 12.15
C PRO A 312 -48.28 -0.71 11.65
N GLY A 313 -47.86 -1.76 10.95
CA GLY A 313 -48.63 -3.02 10.75
C GLY A 313 -47.92 -3.98 9.77
N ALA A 314 -47.31 -5.08 10.24
CA ALA A 314 -47.89 -6.43 10.46
C ALA A 314 -47.85 -7.34 9.20
N HIS A 315 -46.99 -8.38 9.26
CA HIS A 315 -47.06 -9.67 8.54
C HIS A 315 -48.38 -10.42 8.88
N PRO A 316 -48.73 -11.65 8.36
CA PRO A 316 -47.94 -12.66 7.63
C PRO A 316 -48.71 -13.45 6.51
N HIS A 317 -48.08 -14.54 6.05
CA HIS A 317 -48.61 -15.78 5.42
C HIS A 317 -48.37 -16.00 3.92
N GLY A 318 -47.90 -17.23 3.61
CA GLY A 318 -47.92 -17.79 2.27
C GLY A 318 -46.89 -18.90 2.04
N ASP A 319 -47.01 -20.00 2.79
CA ASP A 319 -46.41 -21.29 2.46
C ASP A 319 -47.10 -21.89 1.22
N LEU A 320 -46.37 -22.68 0.42
CA LEU A 320 -46.80 -23.80 -0.44
C LEU A 320 -45.92 -23.96 -1.69
N GLY A 321 -45.41 -25.18 -1.89
CA GLY A 321 -45.34 -25.76 -3.24
C GLY A 321 -44.02 -26.42 -3.65
N ARG A 322 -43.86 -27.71 -3.29
CA ARG A 322 -42.93 -28.67 -3.91
C ARG A 322 -43.20 -28.84 -5.42
N ILE A 323 -42.14 -29.00 -6.23
CA ILE A 323 -42.11 -29.77 -7.51
C ILE A 323 -40.71 -30.45 -7.64
N PRO A 324 -40.58 -31.66 -8.23
CA PRO A 324 -39.59 -32.67 -7.83
C PRO A 324 -38.36 -32.81 -8.75
N GLU A 325 -37.43 -33.66 -8.30
CA GLU A 325 -36.27 -34.22 -9.02
C GLU A 325 -36.66 -35.02 -10.28
N ALA A 326 -35.81 -34.98 -11.31
CA ALA A 326 -35.61 -36.07 -12.26
C ALA A 326 -34.36 -35.84 -13.16
N HIS A 327 -33.41 -36.78 -13.04
CA HIS A 327 -32.55 -37.37 -14.09
C HIS A 327 -31.57 -36.51 -14.93
N GLY A 328 -30.26 -36.79 -14.77
CA GLY A 328 -29.20 -36.48 -15.75
C GLY A 328 -29.06 -37.56 -16.83
N PRO A 329 -27.86 -37.82 -17.41
CA PRO A 329 -26.79 -36.93 -17.85
C PRO A 329 -26.51 -37.11 -19.37
N HIS A 330 -25.93 -36.10 -20.04
CA HIS A 330 -25.28 -36.32 -21.35
C HIS A 330 -23.93 -35.62 -21.47
N HIS A 331 -22.91 -36.46 -21.64
CA HIS A 331 -21.56 -36.13 -22.09
C HIS A 331 -21.57 -35.49 -23.50
N CYS A 332 -20.71 -34.50 -23.71
CA CYS A 332 -19.96 -34.34 -24.96
C CYS A 332 -18.62 -33.64 -24.68
N ARG A 333 -17.53 -34.40 -24.86
CA ARG A 333 -16.16 -33.92 -25.07
C ARG A 333 -16.01 -33.56 -26.53
N LEU A 334 -15.41 -32.42 -26.87
CA LEU A 334 -14.58 -32.28 -28.07
C LEU A 334 -13.47 -31.24 -27.81
N HIS A 335 -12.26 -31.76 -27.67
CA HIS A 335 -10.97 -31.17 -28.05
C HIS A 335 -10.82 -31.30 -29.58
N PRO A 336 -9.83 -30.69 -30.27
CA PRO A 336 -8.52 -30.17 -29.81
C PRO A 336 -8.51 -28.72 -29.39
#